data_AF-A0A925QKX0-F1
#
_entry.id   AF-A0A925QKX0-F1
#
_cell.length_a   1.000
_cell.length_b   1.000
_cell.length_c   1.000
_cell.angle_alpha   90.00
_cell.angle_beta   90.00
_cell.angle_gamma   90.00
#
_symmetry.space_group_name_H-M   'P 1'
#
loop_
_entity.id
_entity.type
_entity.pdbx_description
1 polymer ?
#
loop_
_entity_poly.entity_id
_entity_poly.type
_entity_poly.pdbx_seq_one_letter_code
_entity_poly.pdbx_strand_id
1 'polypeptide(L)'
;MARVVILFIYLILSIYGFGACMLDYFGIYEPWKLVGETEFAAFHTFQGNRIIGIFVIPLAIATIFGLAACLFPVKYVKKKWLWLSMLSMTMVWILSFTIQIPIQFILNTRKDMQLINELLYTNWFRFAADAFQVVFVLVILWQLFQQHSKLLRTEARKY
;
A
#
# COMPACT_ATOMS: atom_id res chain seq x y z
N MET A 1 18.84 -10.32 -14.24
CA MET A 1 18.09 -9.05 -14.28
C MET A 1 16.64 -9.17 -13.85
N ALA A 2 15.83 -10.09 -14.40
CA ALA A 2 14.38 -10.16 -14.15
C ALA A 2 13.97 -10.12 -12.66
N ARG A 3 14.63 -10.88 -11.77
CA ARG A 3 14.34 -10.88 -10.31
C ARG A 3 14.53 -9.52 -9.65
N VAL A 4 15.51 -8.75 -10.11
CA VAL A 4 15.81 -7.41 -9.61
C VAL A 4 14.73 -6.44 -10.07
N VAL A 5 14.32 -6.51 -11.34
CA VAL A 5 13.23 -5.70 -11.89
C VAL A 5 11.92 -5.97 -11.14
N ILE A 6 11.57 -7.24 -10.92
CA ILE A 6 10.39 -7.65 -10.14
C ILE A 6 10.41 -7.01 -8.75
N LEU A 7 11.56 -7.12 -8.06
CA LEU A 7 11.72 -6.53 -6.73
C LEU A 7 11.56 -5.00 -6.76
N PHE A 8 12.19 -4.31 -7.70
CA PHE A 8 12.10 -2.85 -7.77
C PHE A 8 10.68 -2.36 -8.07
N ILE A 9 9.96 -3.03 -8.99
CA ILE A 9 8.54 -2.71 -9.25
C ILE A 9 7.73 -2.87 -7.95
N TYR A 10 7.93 -3.96 -7.22
CA TYR A 10 7.29 -4.17 -5.93
C TYR A 10 7.60 -3.05 -4.92
N LEU A 11 8.87 -2.69 -4.75
CA LEU A 11 9.30 -1.65 -3.80
C LEU A 11 8.68 -0.28 -4.16
N ILE A 12 8.74 0.10 -5.45
CA ILE A 12 8.19 1.38 -5.94
C ILE A 12 6.69 1.44 -5.71
N LEU A 13 5.95 0.40 -6.11
CA LEU A 13 4.50 0.37 -5.97
C LEU A 13 4.07 0.31 -4.50
N SER A 14 4.85 -0.32 -3.63
CA SER A 14 4.58 -0.33 -2.18
C SER A 14 4.70 1.06 -1.56
N ILE A 15 5.77 1.79 -1.87
CA ILE A 15 5.96 3.17 -1.39
C ILE A 15 4.89 4.10 -1.97
N TYR A 16 4.59 3.96 -3.27
CA TYR A 16 3.51 4.68 -3.92
C TYR A 16 2.15 4.41 -3.25
N GLY A 17 1.83 3.12 -3.02
CA GLY A 17 0.59 2.70 -2.38
C GLY A 17 0.44 3.26 -0.97
N PHE A 18 1.51 3.29 -0.18
CA PHE A 18 1.49 3.92 1.14
C PHE A 18 1.21 5.41 1.09
N GLY A 19 1.86 6.14 0.18
CA GLY A 19 1.58 7.56 -0.03
C GLY A 19 0.13 7.82 -0.44
N ALA A 20 -0.40 7.01 -1.36
CA ALA A 20 -1.80 7.08 -1.77
C ALA A 20 -2.77 6.75 -0.62
N CYS A 21 -2.46 5.75 0.21
CA CYS A 21 -3.24 5.41 1.40
C CYS A 21 -3.28 6.56 2.42
N MET A 22 -2.14 7.21 2.66
CA MET A 22 -2.09 8.39 3.54
C MET A 22 -2.93 9.55 2.99
N LEU A 23 -2.85 9.84 1.69
CA LEU A 23 -3.67 10.85 1.04
C LEU A 23 -5.16 10.53 1.14
N ASP A 24 -5.54 9.28 0.89
CA ASP A 24 -6.94 8.83 1.00
C ASP A 24 -7.47 8.99 2.43
N TYR A 25 -6.66 8.62 3.42
CA TYR A 25 -7.08 8.70 4.80
C TYR A 25 -7.13 10.13 5.34
N PHE A 26 -6.01 10.85 5.27
CA PHE A 26 -5.86 12.16 5.92
C PHE A 26 -6.39 13.31 5.05
N GLY A 27 -6.35 13.15 3.72
CA GLY A 27 -6.70 14.20 2.77
C GLY A 27 -8.11 14.07 2.19
N ILE A 28 -8.72 12.87 2.24
CA ILE A 28 -9.99 12.61 1.56
C ILE A 28 -11.12 12.25 2.53
N TYR A 29 -10.96 11.24 3.40
CA TYR A 29 -12.07 10.74 4.22
C TYR A 29 -12.56 11.73 5.27
N GLU A 30 -11.67 12.47 5.94
CA GLU A 30 -12.09 13.43 6.98
C GLU A 30 -12.93 14.59 6.39
N PRO A 31 -12.54 15.22 5.25
CA PRO A 31 -13.35 16.24 4.58
C PRO A 31 -14.76 15.80 4.14
N TRP A 32 -15.04 14.51 4.00
CA TRP A 32 -16.38 14.01 3.65
C TRP A 32 -17.47 14.47 4.61
N LYS A 33 -17.10 14.74 5.87
CA LYS A 33 -18.03 15.29 6.87
C LYS A 33 -18.58 16.66 6.46
N LEU A 34 -17.84 17.43 5.67
CA LEU A 34 -18.18 18.78 5.23
C LEU A 34 -19.01 18.82 3.93
N VAL A 35 -19.08 17.72 3.19
CA VAL A 35 -19.86 17.63 1.94
C VAL A 35 -21.34 17.60 2.26
N GLY A 36 -22.17 18.36 1.54
CA GLY A 36 -23.63 18.36 1.73
C GLY A 36 -24.26 16.98 1.51
N GLU A 37 -25.34 16.67 2.22
CA GLU A 37 -26.00 15.37 2.14
C GLU A 37 -26.50 15.05 0.73
N THR A 38 -27.02 16.06 0.03
CA THR A 38 -27.58 15.98 -1.31
C THR A 38 -26.53 15.68 -2.38
N GLU A 39 -25.32 16.24 -2.24
CA GLU A 39 -24.23 16.10 -3.20
C GLU A 39 -23.34 14.88 -2.91
N PHE A 40 -23.39 14.37 -1.68
CA PHE A 40 -22.43 13.39 -1.17
C PHE A 40 -22.30 12.15 -2.05
N ALA A 41 -23.42 11.48 -2.38
CA ALA A 41 -23.39 10.23 -3.13
C ALA A 41 -22.75 10.39 -4.51
N ALA A 42 -23.06 11.48 -5.21
CA ALA A 42 -22.49 11.79 -6.51
C ALA A 42 -20.99 12.12 -6.42
N PHE A 43 -20.60 12.94 -5.44
CA PHE A 43 -19.20 13.28 -5.16
C PHE A 43 -18.38 12.04 -4.81
N HIS A 44 -18.88 11.24 -3.86
CA HIS A 44 -18.25 10.04 -3.33
C HIS A 44 -18.09 8.97 -4.42
N THR A 45 -19.14 8.70 -5.21
CA THR A 45 -19.05 7.75 -6.34
C THR A 45 -18.02 8.19 -7.39
N PHE A 46 -18.03 9.47 -7.76
CA PHE A 46 -17.06 10.01 -8.72
C PHE A 46 -15.62 9.87 -8.20
N GLN A 47 -15.39 10.18 -6.93
CA GLN A 47 -14.09 10.04 -6.29
C GLN A 47 -13.67 8.56 -6.16
N GLY A 48 -14.57 7.69 -5.71
CA GLY A 48 -14.32 6.25 -5.54
C GLY A 48 -13.90 5.58 -6.85
N ASN A 49 -14.55 5.91 -7.96
CA ASN A 49 -14.17 5.41 -9.28
C ASN A 49 -12.74 5.80 -9.69
N ARG A 50 -12.27 6.99 -9.28
CA ARG A 50 -10.88 7.43 -9.53
C ARG A 50 -9.89 6.73 -8.61
N ILE A 51 -10.25 6.52 -7.35
CA ILE A 51 -9.42 5.79 -6.38
C ILE A 51 -9.11 4.37 -6.87
N ILE A 52 -10.03 3.71 -7.58
CA ILE A 52 -9.77 2.38 -8.16
C ILE A 52 -8.54 2.40 -9.08
N GLY A 53 -8.49 3.34 -10.02
CA GLY A 53 -7.39 3.45 -10.98
C GLY A 53 -6.08 3.96 -10.37
N ILE A 54 -6.17 4.87 -9.41
CA ILE A 54 -5.00 5.53 -8.81
C ILE A 54 -4.40 4.68 -7.68
N PHE A 55 -5.19 3.92 -6.93
CA PHE A 55 -4.72 3.23 -5.74
C PHE A 55 -4.95 1.71 -5.80
N VAL A 56 -6.18 1.27 -6.05
CA VAL A 56 -6.53 -0.16 -5.95
C VAL A 56 -5.79 -1.00 -7.00
N ILE A 57 -5.75 -0.55 -8.26
CA ILE A 57 -5.04 -1.25 -9.33
C ILE A 57 -3.53 -1.30 -9.07
N PRO A 58 -2.84 -0.18 -8.76
CA PRO A 58 -1.43 -0.22 -8.37
C PRO A 58 -1.13 -1.14 -7.18
N LEU A 59 -1.99 -1.17 -6.16
CA LEU A 59 -1.84 -2.06 -5.01
C LEU A 59 -2.01 -3.55 -5.40
N ALA A 60 -2.96 -3.87 -6.28
CA ALA A 60 -3.12 -5.21 -6.81
C ALA A 60 -1.89 -5.66 -7.62
N ILE A 61 -1.35 -4.76 -8.46
CA ILE A 61 -0.11 -5.02 -9.19
C ILE A 61 1.06 -5.21 -8.21
N ALA A 62 1.17 -4.37 -7.17
CA ALA A 62 2.16 -4.54 -6.11
C ALA A 62 2.07 -5.93 -5.46
N THR A 63 0.85 -6.45 -5.28
CA THR A 63 0.60 -7.78 -4.71
C THR A 63 1.18 -8.88 -5.58
N ILE A 64 0.94 -8.81 -6.89
CA ILE A 64 1.46 -9.77 -7.86
C ILE A 64 3.00 -9.75 -7.86
N PHE A 65 3.60 -8.55 -7.93
CA PHE A 65 5.05 -8.41 -7.95
C PHE A 65 5.70 -8.79 -6.61
N GLY A 66 5.04 -8.51 -5.49
CA GLY A 66 5.50 -8.91 -4.15
C GLY A 66 5.49 -10.42 -3.96
N LEU A 67 4.43 -11.10 -4.39
CA LEU A 67 4.38 -12.57 -4.43
C LEU A 67 5.48 -13.14 -5.34
N ALA A 68 5.66 -12.57 -6.54
CA ALA A 68 6.74 -12.96 -7.44
C ALA A 68 8.12 -12.74 -6.80
N ALA A 69 8.34 -11.66 -6.05
CA ALA A 69 9.59 -11.41 -5.33
C ALA A 69 9.82 -12.43 -4.19
N CYS A 70 8.78 -12.88 -3.50
CA CYS A 70 8.85 -13.96 -2.51
C CYS A 70 9.26 -15.30 -3.15
N LEU A 71 8.67 -15.64 -4.31
CA LEU A 71 8.93 -16.88 -5.04
C LEU A 71 10.29 -16.88 -5.74
N PHE A 72 10.72 -15.73 -6.26
CA PHE A 72 11.96 -15.56 -7.03
C PHE A 72 12.89 -14.53 -6.38
N PRO A 73 13.35 -14.75 -5.14
CA PRO A 73 14.08 -13.74 -4.40
C PRO A 73 15.45 -13.45 -5.00
N VAL A 74 15.87 -12.21 -4.80
CA VAL A 74 17.21 -11.74 -5.10
C VAL A 74 18.18 -12.27 -4.04
N LYS A 75 19.37 -12.78 -4.45
CA LYS A 75 20.30 -13.53 -3.57
C LYS A 75 20.69 -12.82 -2.27
N TYR A 76 20.79 -11.49 -2.30
CA TYR A 76 21.24 -10.68 -1.16
C TYR A 76 20.09 -10.10 -0.32
N VAL A 77 18.84 -10.40 -0.66
CA VAL A 77 17.66 -10.00 0.12
C VAL A 77 17.21 -11.17 0.99
N LYS A 78 17.03 -10.94 2.29
CA LYS A 78 16.54 -12.00 3.18
C LYS A 78 15.04 -12.25 2.95
N LYS A 79 14.69 -13.47 2.52
CA LYS A 79 13.30 -13.93 2.28
C LYS A 79 12.31 -13.56 3.38
N LYS A 80 12.73 -13.59 4.65
CA LYS A 80 11.85 -13.29 5.79
C LYS A 80 11.18 -11.91 5.71
N TRP A 81 11.89 -10.90 5.21
CA TRP A 81 11.33 -9.54 5.13
C TRP A 81 10.33 -9.40 3.99
N LEU A 82 10.54 -10.11 2.89
CA LEU A 82 9.56 -10.17 1.79
C LEU A 82 8.25 -10.81 2.27
N TRP A 83 8.33 -11.93 2.99
CA TRP A 83 7.14 -12.59 3.54
C TRP A 83 6.43 -11.76 4.62
N LEU A 84 7.17 -11.11 5.52
CA LEU A 84 6.58 -10.20 6.51
C LEU A 84 5.87 -9.02 5.83
N SER A 85 6.48 -8.44 4.81
CA SER A 85 5.86 -7.39 4.00
C SER A 85 4.58 -7.87 3.32
N MET A 86 4.61 -9.05 2.71
CA MET A 86 3.42 -9.65 2.09
C MET A 86 2.34 -10.01 3.12
N LEU A 87 2.70 -10.45 4.31
CA LEU A 87 1.74 -10.71 5.38
C LEU A 87 1.00 -9.44 5.79
N SER A 88 1.73 -8.33 5.99
CA SER A 88 1.14 -7.01 6.24
C SER A 88 0.21 -6.58 5.11
N MET A 89 0.63 -6.77 3.85
CA MET A 89 -0.20 -6.41 2.69
C MET A 89 -1.46 -7.29 2.55
N THR A 90 -1.38 -8.57 2.93
CA THR A 90 -2.56 -9.44 3.03
C THR A 90 -3.55 -8.93 4.08
N MET A 91 -3.07 -8.42 5.22
CA MET A 91 -3.95 -7.81 6.22
C MET A 91 -4.66 -6.57 5.69
N VAL A 92 -3.97 -5.75 4.88
CA VAL A 92 -4.58 -4.59 4.19
C VAL A 92 -5.72 -5.05 3.29
N TRP A 93 -5.53 -6.10 2.49
CA TRP A 93 -6.59 -6.66 1.66
C TRP A 93 -7.75 -7.23 2.47
N ILE A 94 -7.48 -7.99 3.53
CA ILE A 94 -8.50 -8.56 4.40
C ILE A 94 -9.37 -7.45 4.98
N LEU A 95 -8.77 -6.42 5.57
CA LEU A 95 -9.50 -5.28 6.11
C LEU A 95 -10.31 -4.59 5.01
N SER A 96 -9.69 -4.39 3.84
CA SER A 96 -10.33 -3.71 2.71
C SER A 96 -11.60 -4.43 2.25
N PHE A 97 -11.53 -5.75 2.05
CA PHE A 97 -12.67 -6.54 1.58
C PHE A 97 -13.74 -6.78 2.64
N THR A 98 -13.36 -6.84 3.92
CA THR A 98 -14.29 -7.17 5.00
C THR A 98 -14.95 -5.95 5.63
N ILE A 99 -14.29 -4.78 5.62
CA ILE A 99 -14.75 -3.57 6.31
C ILE A 99 -14.87 -2.40 5.35
N GLN A 100 -13.77 -1.98 4.71
CA GLN A 100 -13.79 -0.71 3.97
C GLN A 100 -14.71 -0.78 2.74
N ILE A 101 -14.55 -1.77 1.86
CA ILE A 101 -15.34 -1.89 0.63
C ILE A 101 -16.86 -1.95 0.91
N PRO A 102 -17.35 -2.77 1.87
CA PRO A 102 -18.76 -2.75 2.25
C PRO A 102 -19.27 -1.36 2.67
N ILE A 103 -18.51 -0.65 3.51
CA ILE A 103 -18.87 0.71 3.94
C ILE A 103 -18.90 1.66 2.73
N GLN A 104 -17.89 1.60 1.86
CA GLN A 104 -17.80 2.44 0.66
C GLN A 104 -19.00 2.22 -0.27
N PHE A 105 -19.50 0.98 -0.43
CA PHE A 105 -20.67 0.71 -1.25
C PHE A 105 -21.94 1.34 -0.70
N ILE A 106 -22.10 1.41 0.62
CA ILE A 106 -23.24 2.10 1.23
C ILE A 106 -23.08 3.62 1.03
N LEU A 107 -21.88 4.15 1.26
CA LEU A 107 -21.58 5.58 1.09
C LEU A 107 -21.74 6.07 -0.35
N ASN A 108 -21.56 5.20 -1.36
CA ASN A 108 -21.86 5.54 -2.76
C ASN A 108 -23.33 5.91 -2.98
N THR A 109 -24.24 5.47 -2.10
CA THR A 109 -25.69 5.68 -2.26
C THR A 109 -26.24 6.83 -1.42
N ARG A 110 -25.63 7.12 -0.26
CA ARG A 110 -26.08 8.15 0.67
C ARG A 110 -24.98 8.57 1.62
N LYS A 111 -25.09 9.80 2.16
CA LYS A 111 -24.26 10.21 3.29
C LYS A 111 -24.73 9.51 4.56
N ASP A 112 -23.79 8.99 5.32
CA ASP A 112 -24.05 8.37 6.61
C ASP A 112 -22.88 8.69 7.56
N MET A 113 -23.12 9.57 8.53
CA MET A 113 -22.08 10.06 9.42
C MET A 113 -21.57 8.97 10.37
N GLN A 114 -22.41 7.99 10.72
CA GLN A 114 -21.99 6.88 11.55
C GLN A 114 -20.99 6.00 10.79
N LEU A 115 -21.32 5.68 9.53
CA LEU A 115 -20.43 4.91 8.66
C LEU A 115 -19.15 5.65 8.30
N ILE A 116 -19.18 6.97 8.09
CA ILE A 116 -17.96 7.77 7.87
C ILE A 116 -17.04 7.69 9.10
N ASN A 117 -17.59 7.84 10.32
CA ASN A 117 -16.80 7.74 11.54
C ASN A 117 -16.26 6.32 11.77
N GLU A 118 -17.06 5.29 11.48
CA GLU A 118 -16.62 3.90 11.54
C GLU A 118 -15.50 3.62 10.53
N LEU A 119 -15.61 4.14 9.31
CA LEU A 119 -14.57 4.05 8.29
C LEU A 119 -13.27 4.69 8.78
N LEU A 120 -13.33 5.91 9.32
CA LEU A 120 -12.17 6.63 9.83
C LEU A 120 -11.48 5.91 11.00
N TYR A 121 -12.27 5.31 11.89
CA TYR A 121 -11.76 4.53 13.01
C TYR A 121 -11.11 3.23 12.54
N THR A 122 -11.83 2.43 11.75
CA THR A 122 -11.34 1.13 11.27
C THR A 122 -10.16 1.27 10.32
N ASN A 123 -10.03 2.40 9.61
CA ASN A 123 -8.90 2.65 8.73
C ASN A 123 -7.56 2.76 9.48
N TRP A 124 -7.54 3.04 10.79
CA TRP A 124 -6.29 2.98 11.57
C TRP A 124 -5.64 1.60 11.56
N PHE A 125 -6.43 0.52 11.57
CA PHE A 125 -5.90 -0.84 11.49
C PHE A 125 -5.26 -1.08 10.12
N ARG A 126 -5.90 -0.58 9.05
CA ARG A 126 -5.37 -0.67 7.68
C ARG A 126 -4.09 0.14 7.54
N PHE A 127 -4.09 1.37 8.04
CA PHE A 127 -2.91 2.24 8.08
C PHE A 127 -1.74 1.60 8.84
N ALA A 128 -2.00 0.98 9.99
CA ALA A 128 -0.97 0.28 10.74
C ALA A 128 -0.37 -0.88 9.94
N ALA A 129 -1.21 -1.68 9.26
CA ALA A 129 -0.74 -2.75 8.39
C ALA A 129 0.10 -2.22 7.20
N ASP A 130 -0.35 -1.16 6.54
CA ASP A 130 0.39 -0.47 5.47
C ASP A 130 1.73 0.12 5.98
N ALA A 131 1.76 0.69 7.18
CA ALA A 131 2.98 1.22 7.78
C ALA A 131 4.01 0.12 8.07
N PHE A 132 3.57 -1.02 8.64
CA PHE A 132 4.45 -2.17 8.83
C PHE A 132 4.99 -2.71 7.50
N GLN A 133 4.14 -2.78 6.48
CA GLN A 133 4.52 -3.18 5.13
C GLN A 133 5.68 -2.30 4.61
N VAL A 134 5.52 -0.97 4.69
CA VAL A 134 6.56 -0.04 4.22
C VAL A 134 7.83 -0.14 5.04
N VAL A 135 7.75 -0.34 6.36
CA VAL A 135 8.94 -0.58 7.18
C VAL A 135 9.74 -1.78 6.67
N PHE A 136 9.07 -2.90 6.33
CA PHE A 136 9.76 -4.06 5.76
C PHE A 136 10.32 -3.80 4.37
N VAL A 137 9.61 -3.05 3.52
CA VAL A 137 10.09 -2.57 2.21
C VAL A 137 11.36 -1.73 2.36
N LEU A 138 11.41 -0.82 3.33
CA LEU A 138 12.59 0.00 3.62
C LEU A 138 13.75 -0.83 4.15
N VAL A 139 13.49 -1.85 4.98
CA VAL A 139 14.52 -2.81 5.43
C VAL A 139 15.11 -3.60 4.25
N ILE A 140 14.27 -4.00 3.29
CA ILE A 140 14.73 -4.66 2.06
C ILE A 140 15.59 -3.70 1.24
N LEU A 141 15.13 -2.47 1.03
CA LEU A 141 15.88 -1.44 0.30
C LEU A 141 17.24 -1.16 0.97
N TRP A 142 17.28 -1.10 2.30
CA TRP A 142 18.52 -0.97 3.06
C TRP A 142 19.50 -2.13 2.82
N GLN A 143 19.01 -3.37 2.72
CA GLN A 143 19.86 -4.52 2.37
C GLN A 143 20.49 -4.39 0.98
N LEU A 144 19.74 -3.85 0.01
CA LEU A 144 20.26 -3.56 -1.32
C LEU A 144 21.42 -2.56 -1.26
N PHE A 145 21.26 -1.46 -0.52
CA PHE A 145 22.31 -0.45 -0.34
C PHE A 145 23.54 -0.99 0.39
N GLN A 146 23.35 -1.81 1.42
CA GLN A 146 24.47 -2.47 2.11
C GLN A 146 25.25 -3.40 1.18
N GLN A 147 24.56 -4.13 0.30
CA GLN A 147 25.23 -5.00 -0.66
C GLN A 147 25.99 -4.19 -1.71
N HIS A 148 25.38 -3.14 -2.26
CA HIS A 148 26.01 -2.27 -3.25
C HIS A 148 27.27 -1.58 -2.69
N SER A 149 27.19 -1.03 -1.49
CA SER A 149 28.35 -0.39 -0.84
C SER A 149 29.50 -1.36 -0.55
N LYS A 150 29.20 -2.62 -0.20
CA LYS A 150 30.23 -3.68 -0.05
C LYS A 150 30.95 -3.97 -1.37
N LEU A 151 30.22 -4.02 -2.49
CA LEU A 151 30.80 -4.25 -3.81
C LEU A 151 31.77 -3.12 -4.19
N LEU A 152 31.35 -1.85 -4.05
CA LEU A 152 32.20 -0.70 -4.32
C LEU A 152 33.49 -0.69 -3.49
N ARG A 153 33.40 -1.01 -2.19
CA ARG A 153 34.59 -1.10 -1.32
C ARG A 153 35.54 -2.22 -1.73
N THR A 154 35.01 -3.32 -2.29
CA THR A 154 35.83 -4.44 -2.74
C THR A 154 36.56 -4.11 -4.03
N GLU A 155 35.92 -3.36 -4.94
CA GLU A 155 36.55 -2.88 -6.17
C GLU A 155 37.62 -1.81 -5.90
N ALA A 156 37.37 -0.89 -4.97
CA ALA A 156 38.33 0.13 -4.58
C ALA A 156 39.62 -0.43 -3.95
N ARG A 157 39.58 -1.62 -3.33
CA ARG A 157 40.77 -2.29 -2.77
C ARG A 157 41.63 -3.03 -3.80
N LYS A 158 41.18 -3.12 -5.06
CA LYS A 158 41.94 -3.77 -6.14
C LYS A 158 42.94 -2.82 -6.81
N TYR A 159 42.89 -1.53 -6.50
CA TYR A 159 43.77 -0.48 -6.98
C TYR A 159 44.51 0.15 -5.80
#